data_AF-A0A6G1JXB5-F1
#
_entry.id   AF-A0A6G1JXB5-F1
#
_cell.length_a   1.000
_cell.length_b   1.000
_cell.length_c   1.000
_cell.angle_alpha   90.00
_cell.angle_beta   90.00
_cell.angle_gamma   90.00
#
_symmetry.space_group_name_H-M   'P 1'
#
loop_
_entity.id
_entity.type
_entity.pdbx_description
1 polymer ?
#
loop_
_entity_poly.entity_id
_entity_poly.type
_entity_poly.pdbx_seq_one_letter_code
_entity_poly.pdbx_strand_id
1 'polypeptide(L)'
;MGGNQDYIQSYGYVSLQQAVHLAQNSEGGVDQRLAQYLEGKLTEIWARLQAQPNSYILPQDEFALFNYYKSRFGDSEIVRNATKRFWDNHRGSR
;
A
#
# COMPACT_ATOMS: atom_id res chain seq x y z
N MET A 1 16.24 -0.68 -9.79
CA MET A 1 16.99 -1.35 -8.72
C MET A 1 16.73 -0.60 -7.43
N GLY A 2 16.27 -1.29 -6.37
CA GLY A 2 15.93 -0.66 -5.08
C GLY A 2 14.44 -0.65 -4.73
N GLY A 3 13.72 -1.76 -4.96
CA GLY A 3 12.44 -1.96 -4.28
C GLY A 3 12.75 -2.33 -2.83
N ASN A 4 12.17 -1.61 -1.87
CA ASN A 4 12.32 -1.91 -0.44
C ASN A 4 11.81 -3.34 -0.20
N GLN A 5 12.73 -4.31 -0.16
CA GLN A 5 12.43 -5.70 0.12
C GLN A 5 12.56 -5.91 1.63
N ASP A 6 11.44 -6.18 2.27
CA ASP A 6 11.40 -6.51 3.68
C ASP A 6 11.42 -8.03 3.83
N TYR A 7 12.12 -8.50 4.86
CA TYR A 7 12.22 -9.93 5.14
C TYR A 7 11.04 -10.39 5.99
N ILE A 8 10.20 -11.25 5.43
CA ILE A 8 9.10 -11.90 6.15
C ILE A 8 9.52 -13.35 6.41
N GLN A 9 9.59 -13.76 7.67
CA GLN A 9 10.12 -15.07 8.09
C GLN A 9 9.50 -16.30 7.38
N SER A 10 8.26 -16.19 6.89
CA SER A 10 7.54 -17.27 6.17
C SER A 10 7.77 -17.23 4.64
N TYR A 11 8.16 -16.07 4.09
CA TYR A 11 8.20 -15.80 2.64
C TYR A 11 9.57 -15.37 2.11
N GLY A 12 10.54 -15.08 2.97
CA GLY A 12 11.84 -14.53 2.59
C GLY A 12 11.78 -13.03 2.29
N TYR A 13 12.67 -12.55 1.43
CA TYR A 13 12.68 -11.15 0.97
C TYR A 13 11.57 -10.93 -0.04
N VAL A 14 10.54 -10.22 0.37
CA VAL A 14 9.42 -9.86 -0.51
C VAL A 14 9.27 -8.36 -0.61
N SER A 15 8.97 -7.87 -1.80
CA SER A 15 8.59 -6.46 -1.96
C SER A 15 7.18 -6.22 -1.44
N LEU A 16 6.84 -4.96 -1.16
CA LEU A 16 5.49 -4.57 -0.75
C LEU A 16 4.41 -5.06 -1.74
N GLN A 17 4.67 -4.94 -3.05
CA GLN A 17 3.77 -5.46 -4.08
C GLN A 17 3.62 -6.98 -3.97
N GLN A 18 4.73 -7.72 -3.85
CA GLN A 18 4.69 -9.18 -3.72
C GLN A 18 3.92 -9.61 -2.47
N ALA A 19 4.14 -8.92 -1.34
CA ALA A 19 3.42 -9.15 -0.10
C ALA A 19 1.90 -8.96 -0.27
N VAL A 20 1.47 -7.90 -0.97
CA VAL A 20 0.06 -7.67 -1.31
C VAL A 20 -0.48 -8.75 -2.24
N HIS A 21 0.28 -9.16 -3.26
CA HIS A 21 -0.12 -10.24 -4.16
C HIS A 21 -0.29 -11.58 -3.42
N LEU A 22 0.63 -11.91 -2.52
CA LEU A 22 0.52 -13.09 -1.65
C LEU A 22 -0.72 -13.03 -0.78
N ALA A 23 -1.02 -11.87 -0.20
CA ALA A 23 -2.22 -11.67 0.60
C ALA A 23 -3.52 -11.79 -0.22
N GLN A 24 -3.53 -11.32 -1.47
CA GLN A 24 -4.67 -11.46 -2.39
C GLN A 24 -4.87 -12.89 -2.87
N ASN A 25 -3.80 -13.65 -3.07
CA ASN A 25 -3.86 -15.05 -3.52
C ASN A 25 -4.10 -16.04 -2.37
N SER A 26 -4.16 -15.57 -1.11
CA SER A 26 -4.42 -16.45 0.02
C SER A 26 -5.93 -16.72 0.17
N GLU A 27 -6.41 -17.80 -0.47
CA GLU A 27 -7.82 -18.23 -0.45
C GLU A 27 -8.31 -18.62 0.97
N GLY A 28 -7.40 -18.87 1.91
CA GLY A 28 -7.70 -19.27 3.30
C GLY A 28 -7.42 -18.21 4.37
N GLY A 29 -7.06 -16.99 3.98
CA GLY A 29 -6.67 -15.91 4.89
C GLY A 29 -5.17 -15.64 4.91
N VAL A 30 -4.81 -14.38 5.16
CA VAL A 30 -3.42 -13.91 5.15
C VAL A 30 -2.70 -14.41 6.41
N ASP A 31 -1.47 -14.93 6.27
CA ASP A 31 -0.61 -15.30 7.40
C ASP A 31 -0.47 -14.11 8.37
N GLN A 32 -0.56 -14.34 9.68
CA GLN A 32 -0.49 -13.28 10.70
C GLN A 32 0.74 -12.39 10.52
N ARG A 33 1.88 -12.96 10.13
CA ARG A 33 3.12 -12.19 9.92
C ARG A 33 3.02 -11.27 8.71
N LEU A 34 2.44 -11.78 7.62
CA LEU A 34 2.21 -11.01 6.41
C LEU A 34 1.18 -9.91 6.67
N ALA A 35 0.10 -10.21 7.41
CA ALA A 35 -0.91 -9.24 7.80
C ALA A 35 -0.31 -8.12 8.68
N GLN A 36 0.48 -8.47 9.71
CA GLN A 36 1.15 -7.48 10.57
C GLN A 36 2.09 -6.56 9.79
N TYR A 37 2.85 -7.12 8.85
CA TYR A 37 3.72 -6.34 7.99
C TYR A 37 2.92 -5.35 7.11
N LEU A 38 1.87 -5.84 6.46
CA LEU A 38 1.01 -5.03 5.59
C LEU A 38 0.29 -3.93 6.38
N GLU A 39 -0.24 -4.24 7.57
CA GLU A 39 -0.89 -3.26 8.46
C GLU A 39 0.10 -2.22 9.01
N GLY A 40 1.33 -2.61 9.33
CA GLY A 40 2.39 -1.68 9.75
C GLY A 40 2.72 -0.68 8.64
N LYS A 41 2.99 -1.16 7.43
CA LYS A 41 3.24 -0.30 6.26
C LYS A 41 2.03 0.58 5.94
N LEU A 42 0.82 0.04 6.04
CA LEU A 42 -0.40 0.80 5.83
C LEU A 42 -0.51 1.96 6.81
N THR A 43 -0.21 1.70 8.09
CA THR A 43 -0.23 2.72 9.15
C THR A 43 0.79 3.82 8.87
N GLU A 44 1.99 3.48 8.43
CA GLU A 44 3.02 4.45 8.02
C GLU A 44 2.55 5.31 6.84
N ILE A 45 2.01 4.69 5.79
CA ILE A 45 1.48 5.39 4.60
C ILE A 45 0.34 6.33 5.03
N TRP A 46 -0.55 5.85 5.89
CA TRP A 46 -1.68 6.63 6.38
C TRP A 46 -1.22 7.83 7.22
N ALA A 47 -0.24 7.65 8.10
CA ALA A 47 0.35 8.73 8.87
C ALA A 47 1.00 9.80 7.95
N ARG A 48 1.71 9.37 6.90
CA ARG A 48 2.27 10.29 5.89
C ARG A 48 1.20 11.02 5.09
N LEU A 49 0.14 10.32 4.69
CA LEU A 49 -1.02 10.91 4.03
C LEU A 49 -1.72 11.94 4.92
N GLN A 50 -1.87 11.67 6.22
CA GLN A 50 -2.46 12.63 7.15
C GLN A 50 -1.54 13.81 7.43
N ALA A 51 -0.23 13.58 7.54
CA ALA A 51 0.75 14.65 7.74
C ALA A 51 0.86 15.56 6.52
N GLN A 52 0.74 14.99 5.31
CA GLN A 52 0.88 15.71 4.05
C GLN A 52 -0.28 15.38 3.10
N PRO A 53 -1.52 15.75 3.46
CA PRO A 53 -2.71 15.37 2.73
C PRO A 53 -2.80 16.03 1.37
N ASN A 54 -1.94 17.03 1.10
CA ASN A 54 -1.87 17.78 -0.15
C ASN A 54 -0.60 17.60 -0.98
N SER A 55 0.45 17.03 -0.39
CA SER A 55 1.78 16.98 -1.02
C SER A 55 2.28 15.55 -1.23
N TYR A 56 1.81 14.59 -0.43
CA TYR A 56 2.22 13.20 -0.56
C TYR A 56 1.63 12.55 -1.82
N ILE A 57 2.51 11.96 -2.64
CA ILE A 57 2.15 11.16 -3.81
C ILE A 57 2.55 9.72 -3.54
N LEU A 58 1.56 8.83 -3.54
CA LEU A 58 1.79 7.39 -3.35
C LEU A 58 2.59 6.82 -4.52
N PRO A 59 3.71 6.13 -4.30
CA PRO A 59 4.32 5.31 -5.34
C PRO A 59 3.45 4.08 -5.64
N GLN A 60 3.69 3.44 -6.79
CA GLN A 60 2.89 2.30 -7.25
C GLN A 60 2.82 1.15 -6.23
N ASP A 61 3.93 0.88 -5.53
CA ASP A 61 4.03 -0.19 -4.54
C ASP A 61 3.12 0.06 -3.32
N GLU A 62 3.13 1.30 -2.82
CA GLU A 62 2.30 1.73 -1.70
C GLU A 62 0.84 1.84 -2.12
N PHE A 63 0.58 2.28 -3.35
CA PHE A 63 -0.78 2.34 -3.89
C PHE A 63 -1.42 0.96 -3.98
N ALA A 64 -0.67 -0.10 -4.33
CA ALA A 64 -1.20 -1.46 -4.34
C ALA A 64 -1.67 -1.92 -2.94
N LEU A 65 -0.87 -1.65 -1.91
CA LEU A 65 -1.24 -1.92 -0.51
C LEU A 65 -2.45 -1.11 -0.08
N PHE A 66 -2.43 0.19 -0.37
CA PHE A 66 -3.52 1.09 -0.02
C PHE A 66 -4.83 0.69 -0.72
N ASN A 67 -4.75 0.28 -1.98
CA ASN A 67 -5.90 -0.19 -2.76
C ASN A 67 -6.46 -1.51 -2.21
N TYR A 68 -5.62 -2.42 -1.73
CA TYR A 68 -6.06 -3.65 -1.06
C TYR A 68 -6.88 -3.34 0.20
N TYR A 69 -6.46 -2.37 1.02
CA TYR A 69 -7.20 -1.95 2.21
C TYR A 69 -8.26 -0.88 1.95
N LYS A 70 -8.41 -0.38 0.71
CA LYS A 70 -9.36 0.68 0.34
C LYS A 70 -10.79 0.37 0.79
N SER A 71 -11.21 -0.90 0.72
CA SER A 71 -12.53 -1.32 1.16
C SER A 71 -12.77 -1.07 2.66
N ARG A 72 -11.73 -1.14 3.51
CA ARG A 72 -11.84 -0.80 4.95
C ARG A 72 -11.98 0.71 5.19
N PHE A 73 -11.42 1.55 4.31
CA PHE A 73 -11.43 3.00 4.49
C PHE A 73 -12.72 3.70 4.03
N GLY A 74 -13.62 2.98 3.36
CA GLY A 74 -14.92 3.51 2.95
C GLY A 74 -14.83 4.78 2.10
N ASP A 75 -15.67 5.78 2.43
CA ASP A 75 -15.78 7.06 1.72
C ASP A 75 -14.88 8.15 2.33
N SER A 76 -13.64 7.80 2.66
CA SER A 76 -12.69 8.77 3.20
C SER A 76 -12.23 9.75 2.11
N GLU A 77 -12.40 11.05 2.37
CA GLU A 77 -11.98 12.11 1.46
C GLU A 77 -10.45 12.08 1.22
N ILE A 78 -9.66 11.70 2.23
CA ILE A 78 -8.21 11.52 2.13
C ILE A 78 -7.87 10.44 1.08
N VAL A 79 -8.60 9.31 1.10
CA VAL A 79 -8.42 8.22 0.13
C VAL A 79 -8.77 8.69 -1.28
N ARG A 80 -9.86 9.46 -1.44
CA ARG A 80 -10.29 10.00 -2.74
C ARG A 80 -9.25 10.96 -3.30
N ASN A 81 -8.77 11.90 -2.48
CA ASN A 81 -7.75 12.87 -2.86
C ASN A 81 -6.41 12.19 -3.20
N ALA A 82 -5.97 11.24 -2.38
CA ALA A 82 -4.75 10.48 -2.62
C ALA A 82 -4.82 9.67 -3.93
N THR A 83 -5.94 8.99 -4.17
CA THR A 83 -6.17 8.24 -5.42
C THR A 83 -6.17 9.16 -6.62
N LYS A 84 -6.86 10.30 -6.54
CA LYS A 84 -6.91 11.28 -7.63
C LYS A 84 -5.52 11.78 -7.99
N ARG A 85 -4.67 12.09 -7.01
CA ARG A 85 -3.30 12.55 -7.25
C ARG A 85 -2.39 11.50 -7.80
N PHE A 86 -2.51 10.26 -7.33
CA PHE A 86 -1.78 9.15 -7.92
C PHE A 86 -2.03 9.08 -9.43
N TRP A 87 -3.30 9.11 -9.83
CA TRP A 87 -3.68 9.10 -11.25
C TRP A 87 -3.26 10.37 -11.99
N ASP A 88 -3.37 11.54 -11.37
CA ASP A 88 -2.98 12.82 -11.97
C ASP A 88 -1.46 12.85 -12.28
N ASN A 89 -0.65 12.48 -11.28
CA ASN A 89 0.80 12.34 -11.43
C ASN A 89 1.18 11.26 -12.46
N HIS A 90 0.44 10.15 -12.51
CA HIS A 90 0.71 9.07 -13.46
C HIS A 90 0.29 9.41 -14.90
N ARG A 91 -0.80 10.18 -15.10
CA ARG A 91 -1.27 10.64 -16.41
C ARG A 91 -0.45 11.80 -16.98
N GLY A 92 0.12 12.65 -16.13
CA GLY A 92 0.95 13.79 -16.53
C GLY A 92 2.34 13.41 -17.07
N SER A 93 2.75 12.14 -16.97
CA SER A 93 4.07 11.67 -17.41
C SER A 93 4.12 11.23 -18.89
N ARG A 94 3.28 11.81 -19.76
CA ARG A 94 3.27 11.55 -21.22
C ARG A 94 3.83 12.73 -22.01
#